data_AF-A0A235BV94-F1
#
_entry.id   AF-A0A235BV94-F1
#
_cell.length_a   1.000
_cell.length_b   1.000
_cell.length_c   1.000
_cell.angle_alpha   90.00
_cell.angle_beta   90.00
_cell.angle_gamma   90.00
#
_symmetry.space_group_name_H-M   'P 1'
#
loop_
_entity.id
_entity.type
_entity.pdbx_description
1 polymer ?
#
loop_
_entity_poly.entity_id
_entity_poly.type
_entity_poly.pdbx_seq_one_letter_code
_entity_poly.pdbx_strand_id
1 'polypeptide(L)'
;MIGGGTPPDVFYMGIEDFPVYVSGGSLMNLEPFLQEDTTWNAGEYYQVLLGGFRYRDSLYGIPKDWSPLVLYYNKNLFDEAGVSYPDENWTWDDFLDAAIKITKDENGDGEPD
;
A
#
# COMPACT_ATOMS: atom_id res chain seq x y z
N MET A 1 -17.32 16.08 1.57
CA MET A 1 -18.12 15.70 2.75
C MET A 1 -17.64 16.30 4.08
N ILE A 2 -16.47 16.95 4.19
CA ILE A 2 -16.15 17.77 5.39
C ILE A 2 -16.74 19.18 5.31
N GLY A 3 -16.67 19.83 4.15
CA GLY A 3 -17.23 21.19 3.95
C GLY A 3 -18.76 21.30 4.00
N GLY A 4 -19.48 20.19 4.19
CA GLY A 4 -20.96 20.16 4.27
C GLY A 4 -21.53 20.41 5.67
N GLY A 5 -20.68 20.58 6.69
CA GLY A 5 -21.10 20.87 8.06
C GLY A 5 -21.51 19.66 8.91
N THR A 6 -21.48 18.45 8.35
CA THR A 6 -21.81 17.20 9.06
C THR A 6 -20.78 16.09 8.75
N PRO A 7 -19.50 16.26 9.14
CA PRO A 7 -18.51 15.21 8.95
C PRO A 7 -18.80 13.99 9.86
N PRO A 8 -18.39 12.77 9.48
CA PRO A 8 -18.39 11.63 10.39
C PRO A 8 -17.38 11.84 11.53
N ASP A 9 -17.66 11.26 12.71
CA ASP A 9 -16.75 11.32 13.86
C ASP A 9 -15.47 10.49 13.64
N VAL A 10 -15.61 9.32 13.00
CA VAL A 10 -14.52 8.41 12.64
C VAL A 10 -14.72 7.94 11.21
N PHE A 11 -13.66 7.95 10.41
CA PHE A 11 -13.71 7.53 9.02
C PHE A 11 -12.40 6.88 8.59
N TYR A 12 -12.48 6.11 7.51
CA TYR A 12 -11.32 5.51 6.86
C TYR A 12 -10.78 6.45 5.79
N MET A 13 -9.45 6.55 5.68
CA MET A 13 -8.78 7.31 4.64
C MET A 13 -7.56 6.57 4.11
N GLY A 14 -7.24 6.82 2.85
CA GLY A 14 -5.95 6.44 2.28
C GLY A 14 -4.83 7.32 2.85
N ILE A 15 -3.62 6.78 2.88
CA ILE A 15 -2.43 7.50 3.38
C ILE A 15 -2.08 8.70 2.48
N GLU A 16 -2.40 8.61 1.20
CA GLU A 16 -2.25 9.64 0.18
C GLU A 16 -3.07 10.90 0.46
N ASP A 17 -4.22 10.76 1.14
CA ASP A 17 -5.09 11.87 1.49
C ASP A 17 -4.66 12.57 2.78
N PHE A 18 -3.95 11.85 3.67
CA PHE A 18 -3.60 12.33 5.01
C PHE A 18 -2.98 13.74 5.04
N PRO A 19 -2.00 14.10 4.18
CA PRO A 19 -1.40 15.43 4.18
C PRO A 19 -2.42 16.57 3.97
N VAL A 20 -3.41 16.36 3.11
CA VAL A 20 -4.43 17.38 2.79
C VAL A 20 -5.34 17.59 4.00
N TYR A 21 -5.78 16.50 4.64
CA TYR A 21 -6.69 16.59 5.79
C TYR A 21 -6.00 17.15 7.03
N VAL A 22 -4.77 16.72 7.32
CA VAL A 22 -4.04 17.15 8.53
C VAL A 22 -3.56 18.60 8.42
N SER A 23 -3.10 19.04 7.24
CA SER A 23 -2.70 20.44 7.02
C SER A 23 -3.90 21.39 6.96
N GLY A 24 -5.05 20.89 6.48
CA GLY A 24 -6.34 21.60 6.50
C GLY A 24 -7.03 21.64 7.87
N GLY A 25 -6.42 21.07 8.92
CA GLY A 25 -6.95 21.08 10.29
C GLY A 25 -8.23 20.26 10.47
N SER A 26 -8.48 19.30 9.59
CA SER A 26 -9.70 18.49 9.58
C SER A 26 -9.61 17.23 10.46
N LEU A 27 -8.43 16.94 11.01
CA LEU A 27 -8.16 15.75 11.84
C LEU A 27 -7.90 16.15 13.30
N MET A 28 -8.42 15.33 14.21
CA MET A 28 -8.18 15.46 15.64
C MET A 28 -6.76 14.99 15.99
N ASN A 29 -6.05 15.77 16.82
CA ASN A 29 -4.83 15.30 17.44
C ASN A 29 -5.18 14.19 18.45
N LEU A 30 -4.76 12.97 18.17
CA LEU A 30 -5.05 11.81 19.02
C LEU A 30 -4.06 11.66 20.18
N GLU A 31 -2.89 12.28 20.08
CA GLU A 31 -1.79 12.12 21.05
C GLU A 31 -2.22 12.33 22.52
N PRO A 32 -3.02 13.37 22.88
CA PRO A 32 -3.47 13.53 24.27
C PRO A 32 -4.33 12.35 24.77
N PHE A 33 -5.20 11.81 23.92
CA PHE A 33 -6.06 10.68 24.28
C PHE A 33 -5.25 9.38 24.43
N LEU A 34 -4.26 9.18 23.56
CA LEU A 34 -3.38 8.02 23.58
C LEU A 34 -2.44 8.01 24.80
N GLN A 35 -2.06 9.18 25.31
CA GLN A 35 -1.27 9.31 26.54
C GLN A 35 -2.06 8.97 27.80
N GLU A 36 -3.39 9.15 27.79
CA GLU A 36 -4.28 8.80 28.90
C GLU A 36 -4.77 7.34 28.83
N ASP A 37 -4.74 6.73 27.64
CA ASP A 37 -5.21 5.36 27.42
C ASP A 37 -4.17 4.31 27.87
N THR A 38 -4.43 3.65 29.00
CA THR A 38 -3.57 2.58 29.53
C THR A 38 -3.54 1.31 28.66
N THR A 39 -4.45 1.20 27.69
CA THR A 39 -4.51 0.07 26.75
C THR A 39 -3.76 0.34 25.45
N TRP A 40 -3.39 1.60 25.19
CA TRP A 40 -2.63 1.96 24.01
C TRP A 40 -1.19 1.45 24.09
N ASN A 41 -0.78 0.71 23.06
CA ASN A 41 0.57 0.20 22.92
C ASN A 41 1.08 0.43 21.49
N ALA A 42 1.79 1.54 21.27
CA ALA A 42 2.40 1.85 19.98
C ALA A 42 3.41 0.78 19.51
N GLY A 43 3.94 -0.05 20.42
CA GLY A 43 4.86 -1.14 20.10
C GLY A 43 4.22 -2.30 19.35
N GLU A 44 2.90 -2.40 19.32
CA GLU A 44 2.18 -3.44 18.55
C GLU A 44 2.04 -3.10 17.06
N TYR A 45 2.44 -1.90 16.67
CA TYR A 45 2.38 -1.44 15.28
C TYR A 45 3.79 -1.39 14.66
N TYR A 46 3.85 -1.66 13.36
CA TYR A 46 5.01 -1.27 12.56
C TYR A 46 5.18 0.25 12.60
N GLN A 47 6.34 0.71 13.07
CA GLN A 47 6.56 2.14 13.31
C GLN A 47 6.45 2.99 12.04
N VAL A 48 6.76 2.42 10.87
CA VAL A 48 6.55 3.09 9.58
C VAL A 48 5.09 3.42 9.31
N LEU A 49 4.16 2.58 9.75
CA LEU A 49 2.72 2.79 9.57
C LEU A 49 2.22 3.91 10.48
N LEU A 50 2.65 3.91 11.75
CA LEU A 50 2.36 5.01 12.67
C LEU A 50 2.95 6.33 12.14
N GLY A 51 4.18 6.30 11.63
CA GLY A 51 4.86 7.46 11.06
C GLY A 51 4.09 8.08 9.90
N GLY A 52 3.41 7.27 9.07
CA GLY A 52 2.56 7.77 7.98
C GLY A 52 1.42 8.69 8.44
N PHE A 53 0.89 8.45 9.64
CA PHE A 53 -0.22 9.25 10.20
C PHE A 53 0.24 10.25 11.27
N ARG A 54 1.56 10.51 11.36
CA ARG A 54 2.09 11.58 12.20
C ARG A 54 2.19 12.88 11.43
N TYR A 55 1.82 13.96 12.09
CA TYR A 55 2.07 15.31 11.60
C TYR A 55 2.67 16.13 12.74
N ARG A 56 3.89 16.64 12.51
CA ARG A 56 4.77 17.10 13.60
C ARG A 56 4.97 15.94 14.59
N ASP A 57 4.94 16.22 15.89
CA ASP A 57 5.19 15.23 16.94
C ASP A 57 3.92 14.54 17.46
N SER A 58 2.84 14.51 16.68
CA SER A 58 1.56 13.95 17.14
C SER A 58 0.91 13.05 16.11
N LEU A 59 0.22 12.02 16.61
CA LEU A 59 -0.55 11.08 15.79
C LEU A 59 -1.96 11.63 15.52
N TYR A 60 -2.39 11.59 14.25
CA TYR A 60 -3.70 12.09 13.81
C TYR A 60 -4.58 11.00 13.17
N GLY A 61 -4.08 9.77 13.10
CA GLY A 61 -4.80 8.60 12.60
C GLY A 61 -4.16 7.31 13.11
N ILE A 62 -4.97 6.27 13.29
CA ILE A 62 -4.50 4.94 13.70
C ILE A 62 -4.43 4.05 12.45
N PRO A 63 -3.29 3.41 12.15
CA PRO A 63 -3.20 2.47 11.05
C PRO A 63 -4.18 1.32 11.24
N LYS A 64 -5.08 1.13 10.27
CA LYS A 64 -6.05 0.03 10.29
C LYS A 64 -5.47 -1.24 9.65
N ASP A 65 -4.89 -1.13 8.48
CA ASP A 65 -4.27 -2.20 7.71
C ASP A 65 -3.21 -1.64 6.76
N TRP A 66 -2.47 -2.55 6.12
CA TRP A 66 -1.48 -2.24 5.09
C TRP A 66 -1.37 -3.43 4.13
N SER A 67 -0.94 -3.17 2.90
CA SER A 67 -0.66 -4.21 1.91
C SER A 67 0.67 -3.93 1.20
N PRO A 68 1.53 -4.95 1.03
CA PRO A 68 2.69 -4.82 0.16
C PRO A 68 2.27 -4.93 -1.31
N LEU A 69 3.05 -4.31 -2.19
CA LEU A 69 3.07 -4.68 -3.60
C LEU A 69 3.87 -5.97 -3.76
N VAL A 70 3.32 -6.93 -4.50
CA VAL A 70 3.97 -8.22 -4.78
C VAL A 70 3.78 -8.57 -6.25
N LEU A 71 4.69 -9.41 -6.77
CA LEU A 71 4.55 -9.98 -8.11
C LEU A 71 3.71 -11.26 -8.04
N TYR A 72 2.52 -11.23 -8.65
CA TYR A 72 1.74 -12.43 -8.92
C TYR A 72 2.14 -13.01 -10.27
N TYR A 73 2.28 -14.34 -10.35
CA TYR A 73 2.61 -15.04 -11.59
C TYR A 73 1.88 -16.38 -11.70
N ASN A 74 1.60 -16.80 -12.94
CA ASN A 74 0.98 -18.09 -13.22
C ASN A 74 2.06 -19.14 -13.50
N LYS A 75 2.24 -20.08 -12.56
CA LYS A 75 3.25 -21.15 -12.67
C LYS A 75 3.14 -21.97 -13.95
N ASN A 76 1.92 -22.26 -14.42
CA ASN A 76 1.74 -23.07 -15.62
C ASN A 76 2.29 -22.36 -16.86
N LEU A 77 2.09 -21.04 -16.98
CA LEU A 77 2.64 -20.27 -18.11
C LEU A 77 4.16 -20.21 -18.08
N PHE A 78 4.75 -20.12 -16.88
CA PHE A 78 6.20 -20.17 -16.71
C PHE A 78 6.77 -21.55 -17.10
N ASP A 79 6.12 -22.63 -16.65
CA ASP A 79 6.52 -24.01 -16.97
C ASP A 79 6.41 -24.29 -18.48
N GLU A 80 5.32 -23.86 -19.12
CA GLU A 80 5.12 -23.98 -20.57
C GLU A 80 6.19 -23.24 -21.38
N ALA A 81 6.60 -22.05 -20.92
CA ALA A 81 7.64 -21.25 -21.57
C ALA A 81 9.07 -21.67 -21.20
N GLY A 82 9.25 -22.61 -20.27
CA GLY A 82 10.56 -23.02 -19.75
C GLY A 82 11.30 -21.90 -19.02
N VAL A 83 10.58 -20.94 -18.43
CA VAL A 83 11.13 -19.78 -17.70
C VAL A 83 11.16 -20.09 -16.20
N SER A 84 12.30 -19.83 -15.54
CA SER A 84 12.41 -19.98 -14.08
C SER A 84 11.47 -19.03 -13.34
N TYR A 85 10.98 -19.42 -12.17
CA TYR A 85 10.07 -18.58 -11.39
C TYR A 85 10.79 -17.34 -10.81
N PRO A 86 10.03 -16.26 -10.51
CA PRO A 86 10.58 -15.10 -9.83
C PRO A 86 11.12 -15.44 -8.43
N ASP A 87 12.27 -14.87 -8.09
CA ASP A 87 12.90 -14.93 -6.76
C ASP A 87 13.36 -13.55 -6.29
N GLU A 88 13.96 -13.47 -5.09
CA GLU A 88 14.42 -12.21 -4.51
C GLU A 88 15.59 -11.54 -5.23
N ASN A 89 16.23 -12.21 -6.19
CA ASN A 89 17.37 -11.69 -6.95
C ASN A 89 16.99 -11.16 -8.33
N TRP A 90 15.73 -11.33 -8.75
CA TRP A 90 15.23 -10.80 -10.01
C TRP A 90 15.38 -9.29 -10.12
N THR A 91 15.87 -8.85 -11.26
CA THR A 91 15.92 -7.45 -11.67
C THR A 91 14.72 -7.09 -12.56
N TRP A 92 14.59 -5.81 -12.88
CA TRP A 92 13.61 -5.36 -13.87
C TRP A 92 13.88 -5.93 -15.28
N ASP A 93 15.15 -6.18 -15.62
CA ASP A 93 15.52 -6.79 -16.88
C ASP A 93 15.11 -8.27 -16.91
N ASP A 94 15.32 -9.02 -15.80
CA ASP A 94 14.85 -10.41 -15.69
C ASP A 94 13.32 -10.51 -15.80
N PHE A 95 12.61 -9.56 -15.17
CA PHE A 95 11.16 -9.46 -15.29
C PHE A 95 10.72 -9.22 -16.75
N LEU A 96 11.37 -8.29 -17.45
CA LEU A 96 11.05 -7.99 -18.85
C LEU A 96 11.34 -9.19 -19.76
N ASP A 97 12.49 -9.82 -19.59
CA ASP A 97 12.89 -11.00 -20.36
C ASP A 97 11.94 -12.18 -20.14
N ALA A 98 11.50 -12.40 -18.90
CA ALA A 98 10.48 -13.40 -18.60
C ALA A 98 9.14 -13.06 -19.23
N ALA A 99 8.70 -11.80 -19.15
CA ALA A 99 7.45 -11.34 -19.76
C ALA A 99 7.46 -11.58 -21.28
N ILE A 100 8.53 -11.17 -21.97
CA ILE A 100 8.68 -11.37 -23.42
C ILE A 100 8.60 -12.85 -23.81
N LYS A 101 9.22 -13.76 -23.03
CA LYS A 101 9.21 -15.21 -23.31
C LYS A 101 7.86 -15.86 -23.05
N ILE A 102 7.10 -15.35 -22.09
CA ILE A 102 5.81 -15.91 -21.68
C ILE A 102 4.67 -15.39 -22.55
N THR A 103 4.81 -14.19 -23.10
CA THR A 103 3.87 -13.61 -24.05
C THR A 103 3.83 -14.43 -25.34
N LYS A 104 2.63 -14.89 -25.72
CA LYS A 104 2.39 -15.65 -26.95
C LYS A 104 1.71 -14.76 -27.98
N ASP A 105 2.09 -14.92 -29.23
CA ASP A 105 1.34 -14.48 -30.41
C ASP A 105 0.77 -15.77 -31.02
N GLU A 106 -0.46 -16.11 -30.64
CA GLU A 106 -1.15 -17.32 -31.09
C GLU A 106 -1.68 -17.17 -32.54
N ASN A 107 -1.85 -15.94 -33.02
CA ASN A 107 -2.46 -15.62 -34.32
C ASN A 107 -1.42 -15.28 -35.43
N GLY A 108 -0.17 -14.99 -35.04
CA GLY A 108 0.97 -14.74 -35.91
C GLY A 108 1.02 -13.35 -36.56
N ASP A 109 0.33 -12.35 -36.02
CA ASP A 109 0.27 -10.98 -36.55
C ASP A 109 1.41 -10.07 -36.06
N GLY A 110 2.26 -10.58 -35.16
CA GLY A 110 3.37 -9.84 -34.57
C GLY A 110 2.98 -9.01 -33.34
N GLU A 111 1.73 -9.11 -32.89
CA GLU A 111 1.24 -8.58 -31.62
C GLU A 111 0.98 -9.73 -30.63
N PRO A 112 1.23 -9.52 -29.34
CA PRO A 112 0.77 -10.42 -28.28
C PRO A 112 -0.76 -10.66 -28.32
N ASP A 113 -1.19 -11.92 -28.17
CA ASP A 113 -2.60 -12.29 -27.90
C ASP A 113 -2.93 -12.29 -26.39
#